data_AF-A0A8H3DAE3-F1
#
_entry.id   AF-A0A8H3DAE3-F1
#
_cell.length_a   1.000
_cell.length_b   1.000
_cell.length_c   1.000
_cell.angle_alpha   90.00
_cell.angle_beta   90.00
_cell.angle_gamma   90.00
#
_symmetry.space_group_name_H-M   'P 1'
#
loop_
_entity.id
_entity.type
_entity.pdbx_description
1 polymer ?
#
loop_
_entity_poly.entity_id
_entity_poly.type
_entity_poly.pdbx_seq_one_letter_code
_entity_poly.pdbx_strand_id
1 'polypeptide(L)'
;MAQSSLQREFADSSVERSLNDLLARLPSNRHPRPISILDVKVPETPWAEAVARWTKDVLTPGLYAHSRRSFFYASALLDPELGFFPPEAVTNAKGLGLEENMWLAAMLHDVALVPEVQDTLANQLSFEIQGGILAHEYLSYPHPQITSSTLN
;
A
#
# COMPACT_ATOMS: atom_id res chain seq x y z
N MET A 1 12.68 28.34 -11.24
CA MET A 1 13.19 27.02 -10.82
C MET A 1 12.19 25.98 -11.29
N ALA A 2 12.59 25.01 -12.11
CA ALA A 2 11.69 23.94 -12.56
C ALA A 2 11.41 23.02 -11.36
N GLN A 3 10.13 22.76 -11.07
CA GLN A 3 9.74 21.78 -10.05
C GLN A 3 10.29 20.40 -10.44
N SER A 4 10.86 19.69 -9.47
CA SER A 4 11.28 18.30 -9.67
C SER A 4 10.07 17.45 -10.09
N SER A 5 10.31 16.33 -10.77
CA SER A 5 9.24 15.37 -11.11
C SER A 5 8.45 14.96 -9.87
N LEU A 6 9.16 14.74 -8.76
CA LEU A 6 8.62 14.34 -7.47
C LEU A 6 7.77 15.45 -6.80
N GLN A 7 8.15 16.72 -6.94
CA GLN A 7 7.34 17.85 -6.47
C GLN A 7 6.06 18.05 -7.30
N ARG A 8 6.12 17.80 -8.61
CA ARG A 8 4.93 17.78 -9.46
C ARG A 8 4.01 16.63 -9.10
N GLU A 9 4.57 15.44 -8.89
CA GLU A 9 3.82 14.26 -8.46
C GLU A 9 3.08 14.52 -7.14
N PHE A 10 3.72 15.06 -6.10
CA PHE A 10 3.02 15.38 -4.86
C PHE A 10 2.00 16.51 -4.97
N ALA A 11 2.23 17.51 -5.84
CA ALA A 11 1.29 18.61 -6.04
C ALA A 11 0.04 18.16 -6.84
N ASP A 12 0.26 17.36 -7.88
CA ASP A 12 -0.78 16.92 -8.82
C ASP A 12 -1.52 15.65 -8.33
N SER A 13 -1.03 14.97 -7.28
CA SER A 13 -1.66 13.79 -6.66
C SER A 13 -2.48 14.12 -5.40
N SER A 14 -2.72 15.40 -5.11
CA SER A 14 -3.52 15.77 -3.93
C SER A 14 -4.99 15.35 -4.10
N VAL A 15 -5.52 14.65 -3.11
CA VAL A 15 -6.92 14.19 -3.07
C VAL A 15 -7.60 14.68 -1.80
N GLU A 16 -8.93 14.84 -1.86
CA GLU A 16 -9.74 15.20 -0.69
C GLU A 16 -9.59 14.13 0.40
N ARG A 17 -9.14 14.55 1.58
CA ARG A 17 -8.92 13.64 2.72
C ARG A 17 -10.24 13.30 3.41
N SER A 18 -11.20 14.22 3.41
CA SER A 18 -12.49 14.04 4.05
C SER A 18 -13.37 13.10 3.22
N LEU A 19 -13.63 11.90 3.74
CA LEU A 19 -14.51 10.94 3.06
C LEU A 19 -15.91 11.52 2.82
N ASN A 20 -16.45 12.28 3.77
CA ASN A 20 -17.77 12.89 3.63
C ASN A 20 -17.80 13.92 2.48
N ASP A 21 -16.76 14.76 2.38
CA ASP A 21 -16.69 15.77 1.32
C ASP A 21 -16.43 15.12 -0.04
N LEU A 22 -15.62 14.05 -0.08
CA LEU A 22 -15.42 13.24 -1.26
C LEU A 22 -16.75 12.61 -1.73
N LEU A 23 -17.48 11.96 -0.82
CA LEU A 23 -18.76 11.32 -1.13
C LEU A 23 -19.84 12.32 -1.58
N ALA A 24 -19.86 13.52 -0.99
CA ALA A 24 -20.82 14.57 -1.34
C ALA A 24 -20.64 15.12 -2.76
N ARG A 25 -19.42 15.04 -3.33
CA ARG A 25 -19.11 15.51 -4.69
C ARG A 25 -19.44 14.47 -5.77
N LEU A 26 -19.67 13.22 -5.37
CA LEU A 26 -19.87 12.13 -6.30
C LEU A 26 -21.36 11.92 -6.60
N PRO A 27 -21.71 11.37 -7.79
CA PRO A 27 -23.11 11.10 -8.14
C PRO A 27 -23.79 10.18 -7.12
N SER A 28 -25.04 10.49 -6.80
CA SER A 28 -25.85 9.77 -5.79
C SER A 28 -26.38 8.42 -6.27
N ASN A 29 -26.37 8.16 -7.59
CA ASN A 29 -26.86 6.94 -8.23
C ASN A 29 -25.76 5.89 -8.47
N ARG A 30 -24.66 5.94 -7.70
CA ARG A 30 -23.60 4.94 -7.81
C ARG A 30 -24.01 3.64 -7.14
N HIS A 31 -23.81 2.55 -7.86
CA HIS A 31 -24.03 1.20 -7.35
C HIS A 31 -22.71 0.45 -7.44
N PRO A 32 -22.05 0.16 -6.30
CA PRO A 32 -20.90 -0.72 -6.29
C PRO A 32 -21.27 -2.05 -6.93
N ARG A 33 -20.57 -2.41 -8.00
CA ARG A 33 -20.69 -3.76 -8.54
C ARG A 33 -19.88 -4.74 -7.70
N PRO A 34 -20.30 -6.01 -7.62
CA PRO A 34 -19.45 -7.05 -7.04
C PRO A 34 -18.13 -7.16 -7.81
N ILE A 35 -17.00 -7.14 -7.09
CA ILE A 35 -15.67 -7.36 -7.63
C ILE A 35 -15.14 -8.66 -7.02
N SER A 36 -14.73 -9.61 -7.86
CA SER A 36 -14.08 -10.83 -7.37
C SER A 36 -12.66 -10.50 -6.94
N ILE A 37 -12.22 -11.03 -5.80
CA ILE A 37 -10.82 -10.92 -5.38
C ILE A 37 -9.86 -11.60 -6.38
N LEU A 38 -10.36 -12.54 -7.17
CA LEU A 38 -9.60 -13.23 -8.21
C LEU A 38 -9.30 -12.31 -9.41
N ASP A 39 -10.06 -11.23 -9.58
CA ASP A 39 -9.84 -10.24 -10.64
C ASP A 39 -8.77 -9.20 -10.24
N VAL A 40 -8.42 -9.12 -8.95
CA VAL A 40 -7.39 -8.22 -8.45
C VAL A 40 -6.04 -8.92 -8.49
N LYS A 41 -5.16 -8.46 -9.38
CA LYS A 41 -3.79 -8.98 -9.49
C LYS A 41 -2.93 -8.46 -8.34
N VAL A 42 -2.40 -9.38 -7.55
CA VAL A 42 -1.33 -9.07 -6.59
C VAL A 42 -0.04 -8.88 -7.38
N PRO A 43 0.77 -7.84 -7.10
CA PRO A 43 2.05 -7.64 -7.76
C PRO A 43 3.02 -8.80 -7.50
N GLU A 44 3.69 -9.26 -8.54
CA GLU A 44 4.65 -10.38 -8.52
C GLU A 44 6.10 -9.90 -8.71
N THR A 45 6.36 -8.64 -8.38
CA THR A 45 7.72 -8.08 -8.45
C THR A 45 8.59 -8.66 -7.33
N PRO A 46 9.93 -8.67 -7.51
CA PRO A 46 10.83 -9.14 -6.46
C PRO A 46 10.64 -8.43 -5.11
N TRP A 47 10.27 -7.14 -5.15
CA TRP A 47 9.98 -6.34 -3.95
C TRP A 47 8.65 -6.72 -3.31
N ALA A 48 7.59 -6.86 -4.10
CA ALA A 48 6.28 -7.28 -3.61
C ALA A 48 6.34 -8.64 -2.92
N GLU A 49 7.09 -9.60 -3.49
CA GLU A 49 7.31 -10.90 -2.89
C GLU A 49 8.15 -10.85 -1.62
N ALA A 50 9.23 -10.05 -1.61
CA ALA A 50 10.10 -9.90 -0.45
C ALA A 50 9.33 -9.31 0.74
N VAL A 51 8.57 -8.24 0.51
CA VAL A 51 7.69 -7.64 1.52
C VAL A 51 6.62 -8.64 1.97
N ALA A 52 5.99 -9.37 1.04
CA ALA A 52 4.97 -10.35 1.37
C ALA A 52 5.52 -11.48 2.26
N ARG A 53 6.76 -11.92 2.03
CA ARG A 53 7.45 -12.91 2.86
C ARG A 53 7.81 -12.34 4.22
N TRP A 54 8.50 -11.21 4.25
CA TRP A 54 8.93 -10.58 5.50
C TRP A 54 7.75 -10.23 6.42
N THR A 55 6.70 -9.60 5.88
CA THR A 55 5.51 -9.27 6.67
C THR A 55 4.75 -10.51 7.14
N LYS A 56 4.82 -11.64 6.44
CA LYS A 56 4.24 -12.91 6.91
C LYS A 56 4.99 -13.48 8.12
N ASP A 57 6.30 -13.26 8.17
CA ASP A 57 7.15 -13.73 9.26
C ASP A 57 7.08 -12.80 10.48
N VAL A 58 6.90 -11.50 10.25
CA VAL A 58 6.84 -10.47 11.31
C VAL A 58 5.45 -10.31 11.89
N LEU A 59 4.41 -10.26 11.06
CA LEU A 59 3.05 -9.95 11.52
C LEU A 59 2.38 -11.18 12.13
N THR A 60 1.49 -10.93 13.09
CA THR A 60 0.53 -11.95 13.50
C THR A 60 -0.35 -12.36 12.30
N PRO A 61 -0.87 -13.60 12.25
CA PRO A 61 -1.74 -14.04 11.15
C PRO A 61 -2.94 -13.12 10.90
N GLY A 62 -3.48 -12.51 11.96
CA GLY A 62 -4.59 -11.56 11.88
C GLY A 62 -4.20 -10.26 11.19
N LEU A 63 -3.06 -9.67 11.57
CA LEU A 63 -2.53 -8.45 10.95
C LEU A 63 -2.13 -8.69 9.50
N TYR A 64 -1.46 -9.81 9.20
CA TYR A 64 -1.11 -10.18 7.83
C TYR A 64 -2.36 -10.29 6.93
N ALA A 65 -3.40 -10.97 7.41
CA ALA A 65 -4.66 -11.09 6.67
C ALA A 65 -5.38 -9.74 6.54
N HIS A 66 -5.31 -8.87 7.55
CA HIS A 66 -5.83 -7.51 7.51
C HIS A 66 -5.13 -6.66 6.44
N SER A 67 -3.80 -6.62 6.44
CA SER A 67 -3.00 -5.91 5.43
C SER A 67 -3.34 -6.35 4.01
N ARG A 68 -3.51 -7.66 3.78
CA ARG A 68 -3.96 -8.17 2.48
C ARG A 68 -5.36 -7.69 2.10
N ARG A 69 -6.32 -7.67 3.04
CA ARG A 69 -7.66 -7.12 2.78
C ARG A 69 -7.62 -5.63 2.46
N SER A 70 -6.78 -4.85 3.15
CA SER A 70 -6.58 -3.44 2.86
C SER A 70 -6.14 -3.20 1.41
N PHE A 71 -5.22 -4.02 0.88
CA PHE A 71 -4.88 -3.98 -0.54
C PHE A 71 -6.10 -4.25 -1.43
N PHE A 72 -6.83 -5.35 -1.21
CA PHE A 72 -7.98 -5.70 -2.05
C PHE A 72 -9.09 -4.64 -2.02
N TYR A 73 -9.37 -4.05 -0.85
CA TYR A 73 -10.34 -2.96 -0.74
C TYR A 73 -9.87 -1.71 -1.47
N ALA A 74 -8.59 -1.34 -1.33
CA ALA A 74 -8.04 -0.20 -2.04
C ALA A 74 -8.07 -0.41 -3.56
N SER A 75 -7.75 -1.62 -4.04
CA SER A 75 -7.87 -1.97 -5.47
C SER A 75 -9.32 -1.91 -5.96
N ALA A 76 -10.28 -2.36 -5.16
CA ALA A 76 -11.70 -2.26 -5.50
C ALA A 76 -12.18 -0.82 -5.63
N LEU A 77 -11.65 0.11 -4.82
CA LEU A 77 -11.97 1.54 -4.88
C LEU A 77 -11.46 2.23 -6.16
N LEU A 78 -10.53 1.61 -6.90
CA LEU A 78 -10.06 2.11 -8.19
C LEU A 78 -11.02 1.79 -9.35
N ASP A 79 -12.14 1.11 -9.10
CA ASP A 79 -13.13 0.81 -10.12
C ASP A 79 -13.70 2.13 -10.70
N PRO A 80 -13.59 2.37 -12.01
CA PRO A 80 -14.10 3.58 -12.63
C PRO A 80 -15.62 3.75 -12.44
N GLU A 81 -16.39 2.67 -12.26
CA GLU A 81 -17.83 2.75 -11.99
C GLU A 81 -18.14 3.38 -10.62
N LEU A 82 -17.20 3.28 -9.65
CA LEU A 82 -17.34 3.96 -8.36
C LEU A 82 -17.02 5.45 -8.44
N GLY A 83 -16.30 5.89 -9.48
CA GLY A 83 -16.03 7.29 -9.76
C GLY A 83 -15.22 8.05 -8.71
N PHE A 84 -14.57 7.37 -7.76
CA PHE A 84 -13.77 8.03 -6.72
C PHE A 84 -12.56 8.78 -7.28
N PHE A 85 -12.01 8.30 -8.39
CA PHE A 85 -10.84 8.85 -9.04
C PHE A 85 -11.09 9.01 -10.55
N PRO A 86 -10.56 10.07 -11.19
CA PRO A 86 -10.62 10.20 -12.65
C PRO A 86 -9.95 9.01 -13.35
N PRO A 87 -10.57 8.38 -14.37
CA PRO A 87 -10.02 7.20 -15.03
C PRO A 87 -8.62 7.40 -15.63
N GLU A 88 -8.34 8.59 -16.16
CA GLU A 88 -7.03 8.96 -16.69
C GLU A 88 -5.97 9.07 -15.59
N ALA A 89 -6.32 9.56 -14.41
CA ALA A 89 -5.42 9.65 -13.28
C ALA A 89 -5.04 8.25 -12.77
N VAL A 90 -6.03 7.35 -12.67
CA VAL A 90 -5.79 5.94 -12.32
C VAL A 90 -4.89 5.27 -13.36
N THR A 91 -5.21 5.43 -14.65
CA THR A 91 -4.39 4.86 -15.75
C THR A 91 -2.94 5.34 -15.69
N ASN A 92 -2.72 6.65 -15.51
CA ASN A 92 -1.38 7.22 -15.39
C ASN A 92 -0.63 6.66 -14.17
N ALA A 93 -1.29 6.61 -13.01
CA ALA A 93 -0.70 6.09 -11.78
C ALA A 93 -0.32 4.60 -11.91
N LYS A 94 -1.15 3.79 -12.57
CA LYS A 94 -0.81 2.39 -12.89
C LYS A 94 0.46 2.28 -13.74
N GLY A 95 0.62 3.16 -14.73
CA GLY A 95 1.85 3.27 -15.52
C GLY A 95 3.10 3.61 -14.70
N LEU A 96 2.92 4.17 -13.50
CA LEU A 96 3.98 4.49 -12.53
C LEU A 96 4.13 3.45 -11.41
N GLY A 97 3.43 2.31 -11.49
CA GLY A 97 3.51 1.24 -10.50
C GLY A 97 2.56 1.39 -9.31
N LEU A 98 1.40 2.03 -9.50
CA LEU A 98 0.38 2.19 -8.45
C LEU A 98 0.06 0.87 -7.73
N GLU A 99 -0.15 -0.23 -8.46
CA GLU A 99 -0.51 -1.50 -7.84
C GLU A 99 0.59 -2.04 -6.91
N GLU A 100 1.85 -1.94 -7.32
CA GLU A 100 2.99 -2.31 -6.47
C GLU A 100 3.09 -1.41 -5.24
N ASN A 101 3.02 -0.10 -5.42
CA ASN A 101 3.08 0.85 -4.31
C ASN A 101 1.93 0.65 -3.31
N MET A 102 0.72 0.39 -3.79
CA MET A 102 -0.43 0.06 -2.95
C MET A 102 -0.23 -1.25 -2.19
N TRP A 103 0.33 -2.27 -2.83
CA TRP A 103 0.65 -3.53 -2.17
C TRP A 103 1.69 -3.33 -1.07
N LEU A 104 2.81 -2.68 -1.37
CA LEU A 104 3.87 -2.41 -0.41
C LEU A 104 3.33 -1.61 0.79
N ALA A 105 2.60 -0.52 0.52
CA ALA A 105 2.00 0.30 1.58
C ALA A 105 1.01 -0.50 2.44
N ALA A 106 0.10 -1.27 1.83
CA ALA A 106 -0.87 -2.08 2.55
C ALA A 106 -0.20 -3.16 3.41
N MET A 107 0.84 -3.82 2.90
CA MET A 107 1.56 -4.86 3.64
C MET A 107 2.35 -4.28 4.82
N LEU A 108 2.84 -3.05 4.72
CA LEU A 108 3.75 -2.43 5.69
C LEU A 108 3.07 -1.51 6.73
N HIS A 109 1.84 -1.02 6.48
CA HIS A 109 1.23 0.05 7.29
C HIS A 109 1.11 -0.24 8.80
N ASP A 110 0.95 -1.52 9.15
CA ASP A 110 0.72 -1.98 10.53
C ASP A 110 1.94 -2.72 11.12
N VAL A 111 3.11 -2.65 10.49
CA VAL A 111 4.27 -3.46 10.89
C VAL A 111 4.78 -3.16 12.30
N ALA A 112 4.60 -1.93 12.76
CA ALA A 112 4.96 -1.51 14.10
C ALA A 112 3.87 -1.83 15.15
N LEU A 113 2.78 -2.53 14.82
CA LEU A 113 1.81 -2.99 15.83
C LEU A 113 2.24 -4.27 16.56
N VAL A 114 3.29 -4.94 16.07
CA VAL A 114 3.84 -6.15 16.68
C VAL A 114 4.73 -5.75 17.86
N PRO A 115 4.43 -6.17 19.10
CA PRO A 115 5.18 -5.74 20.29
C PRO A 115 6.69 -6.00 20.19
N GLU A 116 7.08 -7.13 19.61
CA GLU A 116 8.47 -7.53 19.41
C GLU A 116 9.23 -6.58 18.46
N VAL A 117 8.52 -5.89 17.57
CA VAL A 117 9.06 -4.83 16.70
C VAL A 117 9.17 -3.51 17.45
N GLN A 118 8.20 -3.21 18.33
CA GLN A 118 8.20 -1.98 19.13
C GLN A 118 9.37 -1.94 20.12
N ASP A 119 9.69 -3.06 20.76
CA ASP A 119 10.70 -3.14 21.83
C ASP A 119 12.15 -2.84 21.39
N THR A 120 12.42 -2.78 20.08
CA THR A 120 13.77 -2.56 19.53
C THR A 120 14.15 -1.09 19.33
N LEU A 121 13.18 -0.17 19.40
CA LEU A 121 13.38 1.26 19.21
C LEU A 121 12.63 1.99 20.31
N ALA A 122 13.37 2.61 21.25
CA ALA A 122 12.91 3.56 22.25
C ALA A 122 11.44 4.01 22.08
N ASN A 123 10.52 3.33 22.78
CA ASN A 123 9.05 3.43 22.76
C ASN A 123 8.47 4.85 22.97
N GLN A 124 8.79 5.81 22.11
CA GLN A 124 8.38 7.22 22.25
C GLN A 124 7.63 7.77 21.03
N LEU A 125 7.62 7.05 19.92
CA LEU A 125 6.88 7.44 18.72
C LEU A 125 5.57 6.65 18.62
N SER A 126 4.58 7.24 17.96
CA SER A 126 3.36 6.50 17.62
C SER A 126 3.70 5.41 16.59
N PHE A 127 2.94 4.31 16.61
CA PHE A 127 3.23 3.16 15.76
C PHE A 127 3.21 3.51 14.27
N GLU A 128 2.42 4.51 13.85
CA GLU A 128 2.35 4.95 12.45
C GLU A 128 3.67 5.58 11.99
N ILE A 129 4.28 6.40 12.85
CA ILE A 129 5.55 7.07 12.55
C ILE A 129 6.68 6.04 12.56
N GLN A 130 6.72 5.19 13.58
CA GLN A 130 7.71 4.12 13.70
C GLN A 130 7.59 3.13 12.53
N GLY A 131 6.37 2.72 12.19
CA GLY A 131 6.09 1.83 11.07
C GLY A 131 6.51 2.45 9.73
N GLY A 132 6.26 3.74 9.53
CA GLY A 132 6.74 4.46 8.35
C GLY A 132 8.25 4.50 8.22
N ILE A 133 8.98 4.73 9.32
CA ILE A 133 10.45 4.69 9.35
C ILE A 133 10.97 3.28 9.02
N LEU A 134 10.42 2.25 9.66
CA LEU A 134 10.79 0.85 9.42
C LEU A 134 10.52 0.43 7.98
N ALA A 135 9.36 0.80 7.43
CA ALA A 135 9.01 0.55 6.04
C ALA A 135 9.99 1.23 5.08
N HIS A 136 10.33 2.49 5.34
CA HIS A 136 11.32 3.22 4.55
C HIS A 136 12.70 2.57 4.60
N GLU A 137 13.18 2.17 5.79
CA GLU A 137 14.45 1.47 5.95
C GLU A 137 14.45 0.14 5.19
N TYR A 138 13.40 -0.67 5.36
CA TYR A 138 13.26 -1.95 4.65
C TYR A 138 13.30 -1.79 3.12
N LEU A 139 12.62 -0.78 2.59
CA LEU A 139 12.57 -0.52 1.15
C LEU A 139 13.84 0.14 0.60
N SER A 140 14.59 0.86 1.45
CA SER A 140 15.81 1.56 1.04
C SER A 140 17.04 0.64 1.00
N TYR A 141 17.04 -0.44 1.77
CA TYR A 141 18.15 -1.38 1.82
C TYR A 141 17.72 -2.75 1.26
N PRO A 142 18.17 -3.13 0.05
CA PRO A 142 17.83 -4.44 -0.49
C PRO A 142 18.39 -5.53 0.42
N HIS A 143 17.48 -6.28 1.04
CA HIS A 143 17.86 -7.52 1.72
C HIS A 143 18.45 -8.49 0.67
N PRO A 144 19.54 -9.21 0.99
CA PRO A 144 20.03 -10.25 0.11
C PRO A 144 18.90 -11.22 -0.16
N GLN A 145 18.54 -11.40 -1.43
CA GLN A 145 17.60 -12.45 -1.80
C GLN A 145 18.23 -13.78 -1.40
N ILE A 146 17.67 -14.45 -0.39
CA ILE A 146 18.02 -15.83 -0.09
C ILE A 146 17.53 -16.63 -1.30
N THR A 147 18.42 -16.83 -2.26
CA THR A 147 18.20 -17.78 -3.35
C THR A 147 18.12 -19.16 -2.72
N SER A 148 17.16 -19.96 -3.16
CA SER A 148 16.82 -21.27 -2.61
C SER A 148 17.91 -22.35 -2.78
N SER A 149 19.19 -21.96 -2.92
CA SER A 149 20.33 -22.85 -3.19
C SER A 149 21.13 -23.25 -1.95
N THR A 150 20.74 -22.84 -0.74
CA THR A 150 21.47 -23.15 0.51
C THR A 150 20.72 -24.05 1.51
N LEU A 151 19.73 -24.81 1.05
CA LEU A 151 19.21 -25.96 1.80
C LEU A 151 19.61 -27.26 1.08
N ASN A 152 20.86 -27.67 1.31
CA ASN A 152 21.33 -29.05 1.17
C ASN A 152 21.94 -29.48 2.50
#